data_AF-A0A5Z9N8E8-F1
#
_entry.id   AF-A0A5Z9N8E8-F1
#
_cell.length_a   1.000
_cell.length_b   1.000
_cell.length_c   1.000
_cell.angle_alpha   90.00
_cell.angle_beta   90.00
_cell.angle_gamma   90.00
#
_symmetry.space_group_name_H-M   'P 1'
#
loop_
_entity.id
_entity.type
_entity.pdbx_description
1 polymer ?
#
loop_
_entity_poly.entity_id
_entity_poly.type
_entity_poly.pdbx_seq_one_letter_code
_entity_poly.pdbx_strand_id
1 'polypeptide(L)'
;KKINNIFIIYISDIDFPSQKLFYHNNKSLAEIDWAKLQAIFHQPYEIKNDVMLDNNDTHYDFFISHANEDKDTFVRPLVDELNRLGIIIWYDEQTLEVGDSLRRNIDLGLRKANYGIVILSHDFLNKKWTQYELDSLINRAVYDDNKIILPIWHNINAQEVSKYSHYLADKMALQTSLYSVKEIARELAEIAYRRR
;
A
#
# COMPACT_ATOMS: atom_id res chain seq x y z
N LYS A 1 12.91 -0.16 21.21
CA LYS A 1 13.49 -1.43 21.74
C LYS A 1 14.89 -1.64 21.18
N LYS A 2 15.85 -2.13 21.96
CA LYS A 2 17.21 -2.47 21.50
C LYS A 2 17.31 -3.97 21.28
N ILE A 3 17.69 -4.42 20.09
CA ILE A 3 17.85 -5.85 19.74
C ILE A 3 19.16 -6.00 18.97
N ASN A 4 20.11 -6.76 19.51
CA ASN A 4 21.48 -6.86 18.99
C ASN A 4 22.09 -5.47 18.78
N ASN A 5 22.73 -5.23 17.64
CA ASN A 5 23.30 -3.94 17.21
C ASN A 5 22.28 -3.00 16.55
N ILE A 6 20.97 -3.17 16.82
CA ILE A 6 19.90 -2.40 16.20
C ILE A 6 18.99 -1.78 17.27
N PHE A 7 18.72 -0.48 17.12
CA PHE A 7 17.59 0.17 17.75
C PHE A 7 16.38 0.07 16.84
N ILE A 8 15.31 -0.48 17.40
CA ILE A 8 14.02 -0.60 16.76
C ILE A 8 13.10 0.44 17.37
N ILE A 9 12.68 1.40 16.56
CA ILE A 9 11.75 2.45 16.98
C ILE A 9 10.35 2.00 16.60
N TYR A 10 9.44 2.14 17.56
CA TYR A 10 8.02 1.92 17.38
C TYR A 10 7.34 3.25 17.63
N ILE A 11 6.37 3.60 16.79
CA ILE A 11 5.38 4.61 17.15
C ILE A 11 4.38 3.88 18.04
N SER A 12 3.92 4.51 19.13
CA SER A 12 3.20 3.87 20.24
C SER A 12 2.01 3.00 19.82
N ASP A 13 1.43 3.26 18.64
CA ASP A 13 0.21 2.64 18.15
C ASP A 13 0.45 1.63 17.01
N ILE A 14 1.71 1.23 16.78
CA ILE A 14 2.13 0.34 15.70
C ILE A 14 2.89 -0.87 16.27
N ASP A 15 2.39 -2.08 16.00
CA ASP A 15 3.03 -3.35 16.41
C ASP A 15 4.30 -3.68 15.60
N PHE A 16 4.50 -2.96 14.49
CA PHE A 16 5.62 -3.08 13.56
C PHE A 16 6.66 -1.96 13.75
N PRO A 17 7.94 -2.25 13.51
CA PRO A 17 8.99 -1.26 13.69
C PRO A 17 8.94 -0.17 12.61
N SER A 18 8.69 1.09 13.01
CA SER A 18 8.66 2.23 12.08
C SER A 18 10.04 2.59 11.55
N GLN A 19 11.09 2.34 12.34
CA GLN A 19 12.48 2.53 11.93
C GLN A 19 13.41 1.51 12.59
N LYS A 20 14.47 1.15 11.86
CA LYS A 20 15.60 0.37 12.37
C LYS A 20 16.87 1.20 12.21
N LEU A 21 17.60 1.39 13.30
CA LEU A 21 18.88 2.10 13.32
C LEU A 21 19.97 1.15 13.78
N PHE A 22 20.98 0.97 12.94
CA PHE A 22 22.18 0.25 13.34
C PHE A 22 23.02 1.13 14.26
N TYR A 23 23.53 0.54 15.34
CA TYR A 23 24.44 1.22 16.25
C TYR A 23 25.69 0.38 16.48
N HIS A 24 26.79 1.06 16.77
CA HIS A 24 28.09 0.44 16.99
C HIS A 24 28.44 0.36 18.48
N ASN A 25 29.12 -0.73 18.88
CA ASN A 25 29.57 -0.92 20.26
C ASN A 25 30.86 -0.13 20.60
N ASN A 26 31.38 0.67 19.66
CA ASN A 26 32.58 1.49 19.85
C ASN A 26 32.19 2.87 20.40
N LYS A 27 32.86 3.32 21.47
CA LYS A 27 32.56 4.56 22.20
C LYS A 27 32.52 5.82 21.32
N SER A 28 33.46 5.97 20.37
CA SER A 28 33.48 7.15 19.48
C SER A 28 32.36 7.13 18.43
N LEU A 29 31.91 5.95 18.03
CA LEU A 29 30.78 5.79 17.10
C LEU A 29 29.43 5.86 17.83
N ALA A 30 29.40 5.52 19.12
CA ALA A 30 28.21 5.59 19.95
C ALA A 30 27.71 7.05 20.12
N GLU A 31 28.60 8.04 20.16
CA GLU A 31 28.22 9.46 20.16
C GLU A 31 27.53 9.87 18.86
N ILE A 32 28.00 9.35 17.72
CA ILE A 32 27.38 9.57 16.41
C ILE A 32 26.01 8.90 16.34
N ASP A 33 25.90 7.66 16.83
CA ASP A 33 24.63 6.93 16.84
C ASP A 33 23.62 7.56 17.82
N TRP A 34 24.09 8.11 18.94
CA TRP A 34 23.28 8.90 19.86
C TRP A 34 22.79 10.20 19.22
N ALA A 35 23.64 10.90 18.47
CA ALA A 35 23.25 12.09 17.72
C ALA A 35 22.20 11.77 16.64
N LYS A 36 22.31 10.63 15.94
CA LYS A 36 21.29 10.15 14.98
C LYS A 36 19.95 9.86 15.66
N LEU A 37 19.98 9.17 16.80
CA LEU A 37 18.76 8.93 17.60
C LEU A 37 18.13 10.24 18.05
N GLN A 38 18.93 11.16 18.58
CA GLN A 38 18.46 12.47 19.00
C GLN A 38 17.87 13.26 17.83
N ALA A 39 18.47 13.23 16.64
CA ALA A 39 17.94 13.90 15.46
C ALA A 39 16.55 13.38 15.09
N ILE A 40 16.31 12.07 15.19
CA ILE A 40 15.00 11.47 14.90
C ILE A 40 13.95 11.86 15.94
N PHE A 41 14.31 11.85 17.23
CA PHE A 41 13.37 12.20 18.31
C PHE A 41 13.11 13.71 18.43
N HIS A 42 14.05 14.56 17.99
CA HIS A 42 13.92 16.03 18.05
C HIS A 42 13.48 16.65 16.73
N GLN A 43 13.34 15.86 15.66
CA GLN A 43 12.61 16.34 14.50
C GLN A 43 11.14 16.46 14.89
N PRO A 44 10.53 17.65 14.80
CA PRO A 44 9.08 17.70 14.76
C PRO A 44 8.68 16.83 13.57
N TYR A 45 7.93 15.75 13.83
CA TYR A 45 7.19 15.07 12.77
C TYR A 45 6.07 16.01 12.35
N GLU A 46 6.45 17.07 11.63
CA GLU A 46 5.53 17.76 10.77
C GLU A 46 5.05 16.70 9.79
N ILE A 47 3.74 16.47 9.73
CA ILE A 47 3.14 15.95 8.51
C ILE A 47 3.38 17.04 7.46
N LYS A 48 4.60 17.07 6.92
CA LYS A 48 4.84 17.78 5.69
C LYS A 48 4.04 17.00 4.67
N ASN A 49 3.08 17.68 4.08
CA ASN A 49 2.68 17.40 2.71
C ASN A 49 3.93 17.60 1.84
N ASP A 50 4.93 16.71 1.98
CA ASP A 50 5.89 16.49 0.94
C ASP A 50 5.03 15.93 -0.19
N VAL A 51 4.63 16.85 -1.07
CA VAL A 51 4.63 16.56 -2.49
C VAL A 51 6.01 15.95 -2.73
N MET A 52 6.05 14.61 -2.69
CA MET A 52 7.24 13.82 -2.95
C MET A 52 7.68 14.25 -4.34
N LEU A 53 8.67 15.13 -4.40
CA LEU A 53 9.33 15.47 -5.64
C LEU A 53 9.77 14.14 -6.23
N ASP A 54 9.28 13.87 -7.45
CA ASP A 54 9.53 12.67 -8.26
C ASP A 54 11.04 12.53 -8.49
N ASN A 55 11.75 12.06 -7.46
CA ASN A 55 13.07 11.50 -7.61
C ASN A 55 12.82 10.17 -8.32
N ASN A 56 13.32 10.06 -9.55
CA ASN A 56 13.18 8.91 -10.46
C ASN A 56 13.62 7.54 -9.86
N ASP A 57 14.09 7.51 -8.61
CA ASP A 57 14.52 6.32 -7.86
C ASP A 57 13.62 6.00 -6.63
N THR A 58 12.48 6.68 -6.46
CA THR A 58 11.59 6.42 -5.31
C THR A 58 10.81 5.12 -5.54
N HIS A 59 11.22 4.06 -4.84
CA HIS A 59 10.55 2.76 -4.87
C HIS A 59 9.44 2.71 -3.81
N TYR A 60 8.20 2.55 -4.24
CA TYR A 60 7.01 2.55 -3.38
C TYR A 60 6.72 1.14 -2.82
N ASP A 61 6.09 1.06 -1.66
CA ASP A 61 5.60 -0.23 -1.14
C ASP A 61 4.36 -0.68 -1.93
N PHE A 62 3.43 0.25 -2.14
CA PHE A 62 2.19 0.00 -2.89
C PHE A 62 1.94 1.09 -3.93
N PHE A 63 1.33 0.71 -5.04
CA PHE A 63 0.47 1.61 -5.79
C PHE A 63 -1.01 1.28 -5.57
N ILE A 64 -1.92 2.25 -5.71
CA ILE A 64 -3.37 2.02 -5.57
C ILE A 64 -4.10 2.40 -6.86
N SER A 65 -4.59 1.39 -7.57
CA SER A 65 -5.49 1.53 -8.72
C SER A 65 -6.94 1.61 -8.23
N HIS A 66 -7.64 2.67 -8.61
CA HIS A 66 -9.00 2.93 -8.13
C HIS A 66 -9.81 3.78 -9.12
N ALA A 67 -11.13 3.73 -9.01
CA ALA A 67 -12.01 4.67 -9.69
C ALA A 67 -11.89 6.05 -9.03
N ASN A 68 -11.91 7.13 -9.82
CA ASN A 68 -11.85 8.50 -9.31
C ASN A 68 -12.92 8.79 -8.24
N GLU A 69 -14.07 8.16 -8.39
CA GLU A 69 -15.23 8.24 -7.51
C GLU A 69 -14.94 7.73 -6.08
N ASP A 70 -14.01 6.77 -5.94
CA ASP A 70 -13.60 6.19 -4.65
C ASP A 70 -12.49 6.99 -3.93
N LYS A 71 -11.94 8.00 -4.61
CA LYS A 71 -10.69 8.65 -4.19
C LYS A 71 -10.79 9.28 -2.81
N ASP A 72 -11.79 10.12 -2.59
CA ASP A 72 -11.93 10.87 -1.34
C ASP A 72 -12.69 10.08 -0.26
N THR A 73 -13.54 9.13 -0.67
CA THR A 73 -14.41 8.36 0.24
C THR A 73 -13.69 7.20 0.90
N PHE A 74 -12.75 6.56 0.20
CA PHE A 74 -12.06 5.37 0.70
C PHE A 74 -10.54 5.41 0.52
N VAL A 75 -10.06 5.79 -0.67
CA VAL A 75 -8.62 5.68 -0.99
C VAL A 75 -7.79 6.65 -0.15
N ARG A 76 -8.17 7.92 -0.05
CA ARG A 76 -7.46 8.91 0.76
C ARG A 76 -7.43 8.52 2.25
N PRO A 77 -8.55 8.15 2.90
CA PRO A 77 -8.52 7.60 4.26
C PRO A 77 -7.58 6.39 4.43
N LEU A 78 -7.57 5.47 3.47
CA LEU A 78 -6.68 4.30 3.50
C LEU A 78 -5.21 4.71 3.38
N VAL A 79 -4.89 5.61 2.46
CA VAL A 79 -3.55 6.17 2.28
C VAL A 79 -3.07 6.87 3.54
N ASP A 80 -3.93 7.66 4.19
CA ASP A 80 -3.58 8.36 5.42
C ASP A 80 -3.22 7.39 6.56
N GLU A 81 -3.99 6.31 6.72
CA GLU A 81 -3.69 5.27 7.72
C GLU A 81 -2.41 4.50 7.37
N LEU A 82 -2.18 4.17 6.10
CA LEU A 82 -0.95 3.49 5.67
C LEU A 82 0.30 4.39 5.81
N ASN A 83 0.19 5.69 5.52
CA ASN A 83 1.26 6.66 5.72
C ASN A 83 1.63 6.78 7.20
N ARG A 84 0.62 6.79 8.10
CA ARG A 84 0.85 6.73 9.56
C ARG A 84 1.58 5.46 9.97
N LEU A 85 1.38 4.37 9.23
CA LEU A 85 2.09 3.10 9.42
C LEU A 85 3.48 3.07 8.76
N GLY A 86 3.96 4.16 8.16
CA GLY A 86 5.30 4.24 7.53
C GLY A 86 5.39 3.56 6.15
N ILE A 87 4.25 3.34 5.51
CA ILE A 87 4.13 2.75 4.17
C ILE A 87 4.11 3.87 3.12
N ILE A 88 4.93 3.73 2.08
CA ILE A 88 5.06 4.72 1.00
C ILE A 88 4.17 4.31 -0.17
N ILE A 89 3.23 5.18 -0.54
CA ILE A 89 2.18 4.85 -1.52
C ILE A 89 2.21 5.79 -2.72
N TRP A 90 1.97 5.20 -3.89
CA TRP A 90 1.69 5.92 -5.11
C TRP A 90 0.22 5.73 -5.55
N TYR A 91 -0.60 6.78 -5.48
CA TYR A 91 -2.04 6.65 -5.78
C TYR A 91 -2.63 7.74 -6.68
N ASP A 92 -2.15 8.98 -6.63
CA ASP A 92 -2.78 10.09 -7.37
C ASP A 92 -2.78 9.89 -8.90
N GLU A 93 -1.65 9.44 -9.47
CA GLU A 93 -1.53 9.15 -10.91
C GLU A 93 -2.15 7.80 -11.32
N GLN A 94 -2.67 7.03 -10.36
CA GLN A 94 -3.25 5.70 -10.60
C GLN A 94 -4.78 5.71 -10.53
N THR A 95 -5.37 6.90 -10.70
CA THR A 95 -6.80 7.11 -10.85
C THR A 95 -7.27 6.64 -12.23
N LEU A 96 -8.38 5.90 -12.29
CA LEU A 96 -8.94 5.35 -13.54
C LEU A 96 -10.22 6.09 -13.99
N GLU A 97 -10.26 6.44 -15.27
CA GLU A 97 -11.40 7.01 -15.98
C GLU A 97 -11.96 6.06 -17.06
N VAL A 98 -13.13 6.40 -17.61
CA VAL A 98 -13.75 5.60 -18.66
C VAL A 98 -12.90 5.67 -19.93
N GLY A 99 -12.50 4.52 -20.45
CA GLY A 99 -11.66 4.41 -21.66
C GLY A 99 -10.17 4.23 -21.38
N ASP A 100 -9.75 4.32 -20.11
CA ASP A 100 -8.40 3.94 -19.71
C ASP A 100 -8.16 2.44 -19.88
N SER A 101 -6.89 2.03 -19.96
CA SER A 101 -6.52 0.61 -19.90
C SER A 101 -6.04 0.25 -18.50
N LEU A 102 -6.81 -0.61 -17.83
CA LEU A 102 -6.47 -1.17 -16.52
C LEU A 102 -5.11 -1.87 -16.56
N ARG A 103 -4.83 -2.62 -17.63
CA ARG A 103 -3.56 -3.32 -17.80
C ARG A 103 -2.39 -2.34 -17.81
N ARG A 104 -2.49 -1.25 -18.59
CA ARG A 104 -1.40 -0.26 -18.70
C ARG A 104 -1.18 0.47 -17.38
N ASN A 105 -2.24 0.78 -16.66
CA ASN A 105 -2.19 1.37 -15.32
C ASN A 105 -1.43 0.44 -14.36
N ILE A 106 -1.82 -0.83 -14.26
CA ILE A 106 -1.13 -1.84 -13.44
C ILE A 106 0.34 -1.99 -13.84
N ASP A 107 0.62 -2.13 -15.13
CA ASP A 107 2.00 -2.31 -15.63
C ASP A 107 2.88 -1.10 -15.27
N LEU A 108 2.30 0.11 -15.20
CA LEU A 108 2.98 1.32 -14.76
C LEU A 108 3.18 1.34 -13.24
N GLY A 109 2.15 1.01 -12.47
CA GLY A 109 2.20 0.78 -11.02
C GLY A 109 3.37 -0.11 -10.60
N LEU A 110 3.48 -1.27 -11.25
CA LEU A 110 4.46 -2.31 -10.95
C LEU A 110 5.90 -1.97 -11.31
N ARG A 111 6.14 -0.92 -12.11
CA ARG A 111 7.50 -0.44 -12.35
C ARG A 111 8.03 0.40 -11.20
N LYS A 112 7.14 1.03 -10.43
CA LYS A 112 7.50 1.95 -9.35
C LYS A 112 7.26 1.36 -7.95
N ALA A 113 6.44 0.31 -7.82
CA ALA A 113 6.05 -0.24 -6.53
C ALA A 113 6.25 -1.76 -6.41
N ASN A 114 6.43 -2.23 -5.17
CA ASN A 114 6.54 -3.66 -4.86
C ASN A 114 5.25 -4.44 -5.07
N TYR A 115 4.12 -3.82 -4.74
CA TYR A 115 2.79 -4.41 -4.79
C TYR A 115 1.79 -3.41 -5.40
N GLY A 116 0.71 -3.94 -5.94
CA GLY A 116 -0.45 -3.17 -6.36
C GLY A 116 -1.67 -3.48 -5.53
N ILE A 117 -2.40 -2.46 -5.14
CA ILE A 117 -3.73 -2.58 -4.56
C ILE A 117 -4.73 -2.18 -5.64
N VAL A 118 -5.79 -2.96 -5.82
CA VAL A 118 -6.88 -2.62 -6.75
C VAL A 118 -8.19 -2.55 -5.98
N ILE A 119 -8.81 -1.38 -6.01
CA ILE A 119 -10.09 -1.13 -5.35
C ILE A 119 -11.22 -1.54 -6.29
N LEU A 120 -11.87 -2.66 -5.95
CA LEU A 120 -13.03 -3.17 -6.63
C LEU A 120 -14.26 -2.57 -5.97
N SER A 121 -14.82 -1.54 -6.59
CA SER A 121 -16.06 -0.88 -6.21
C SER A 121 -17.11 -0.99 -7.33
N HIS A 122 -18.33 -0.52 -7.07
CA HIS A 122 -19.33 -0.34 -8.14
C HIS A 122 -18.80 0.54 -9.26
N ASP A 123 -18.19 1.68 -8.93
CA ASP A 123 -17.68 2.64 -9.91
C ASP A 123 -16.52 2.06 -10.71
N PHE A 124 -15.63 1.29 -10.08
CA PHE A 124 -14.59 0.55 -10.77
C PHE A 124 -15.20 -0.43 -11.77
N LEU A 125 -16.12 -1.29 -11.35
CA LEU A 125 -16.71 -2.33 -12.21
C LEU A 125 -17.57 -1.75 -13.34
N ASN A 126 -18.09 -0.52 -13.17
CA ASN A 126 -18.88 0.17 -14.20
C ASN A 126 -18.05 0.78 -15.33
N LYS A 127 -16.72 0.89 -15.22
CA LYS A 127 -15.83 1.48 -16.25
C LYS A 127 -15.66 0.62 -17.52
N LYS A 128 -16.49 -0.41 -17.72
CA LYS A 128 -16.57 -1.27 -18.93
C LYS A 128 -15.22 -1.89 -19.33
N TRP A 129 -14.48 -2.41 -18.34
CA TRP A 129 -13.27 -3.19 -18.59
C TRP A 129 -13.54 -4.35 -19.55
N THR A 130 -12.57 -4.66 -20.40
CA THR A 130 -12.65 -5.90 -21.17
C THR A 130 -12.51 -7.09 -20.24
N GLN A 131 -13.17 -8.22 -20.55
CA GLN A 131 -13.02 -9.46 -19.78
C GLN A 131 -11.54 -9.86 -19.65
N TYR A 132 -10.78 -9.66 -20.73
CA TYR A 132 -9.35 -9.93 -20.78
C TYR A 132 -8.54 -9.10 -19.76
N GLU A 133 -8.88 -7.83 -19.54
CA GLU A 133 -8.20 -6.98 -18.55
C GLU A 133 -8.49 -7.43 -17.12
N LEU A 134 -9.73 -7.81 -16.83
CA LEU A 134 -10.11 -8.36 -15.52
C LEU A 134 -9.46 -9.72 -15.26
N ASP A 135 -9.43 -10.61 -16.25
CA ASP A 135 -8.76 -11.91 -16.13
C ASP A 135 -7.24 -11.74 -15.95
N SER A 136 -6.64 -10.74 -16.61
CA SER A 136 -5.23 -10.41 -16.45
C SER A 136 -4.90 -9.90 -15.04
N LEU A 137 -5.78 -9.09 -14.45
CA LEU A 137 -5.67 -8.64 -13.06
C LEU A 137 -5.67 -9.84 -12.10
N ILE A 138 -6.64 -10.73 -12.29
CA ILE A 138 -6.81 -11.94 -11.48
C ILE A 138 -5.57 -12.84 -11.54
N ASN A 139 -5.05 -13.06 -12.74
CA ASN A 139 -3.89 -13.94 -12.90
C ASN A 139 -2.68 -13.43 -12.12
N ARG A 140 -2.48 -12.11 -12.08
CA ARG A 140 -1.41 -11.46 -11.30
C ARG A 140 -1.65 -11.47 -9.79
N ALA A 141 -2.92 -11.51 -9.37
CA ALA A 141 -3.27 -11.62 -7.96
C ALA A 141 -3.07 -13.04 -7.41
N VAL A 142 -3.19 -14.07 -8.25
CA VAL A 142 -3.32 -15.46 -7.79
C VAL A 142 -2.21 -16.41 -8.21
N TYR A 143 -1.67 -16.27 -9.43
CA TYR A 143 -0.71 -17.23 -9.99
C TYR A 143 0.73 -16.75 -10.02
N ASP A 144 0.98 -15.47 -9.74
CA ASP A 144 2.33 -14.98 -9.56
C ASP A 144 2.79 -15.42 -8.15
N ASP A 145 3.85 -16.22 -8.05
CA ASP A 145 4.36 -16.78 -6.77
C ASP A 145 4.72 -15.69 -5.74
N ASN A 146 4.86 -14.44 -6.21
CA ASN A 146 5.12 -13.25 -5.40
C ASN A 146 3.87 -12.39 -5.08
N LYS A 147 2.65 -12.84 -5.44
CA LYS A 147 1.33 -12.19 -5.21
C LYS A 147 1.42 -10.66 -5.28
N ILE A 148 1.66 -10.17 -6.48
CA ILE A 148 2.04 -8.78 -6.67
C ILE A 148 0.82 -7.85 -6.63
N ILE A 149 -0.40 -8.37 -6.88
CA ILE A 149 -1.64 -7.59 -6.85
C ILE A 149 -2.60 -8.06 -5.74
N LEU A 150 -3.12 -7.11 -4.96
CA LEU A 150 -4.01 -7.30 -3.82
C LEU A 150 -5.36 -6.63 -4.08
N PRO A 151 -6.43 -7.39 -4.40
CA PRO A 151 -7.76 -6.82 -4.56
C PRO A 151 -8.39 -6.48 -3.21
N ILE A 152 -9.07 -5.33 -3.15
CA ILE A 152 -9.92 -4.93 -2.01
C ILE A 152 -11.34 -4.72 -2.53
N TRP A 153 -12.32 -5.37 -1.91
CA TRP A 153 -13.72 -5.17 -2.25
C TRP A 153 -14.27 -4.02 -1.43
N HIS A 154 -14.64 -2.94 -2.11
CA HIS A 154 -15.22 -1.76 -1.52
C HIS A 154 -16.71 -1.70 -1.81
N ASN A 155 -17.52 -1.92 -0.77
CA ASN A 155 -18.99 -1.85 -0.81
C ASN A 155 -19.68 -2.75 -1.86
N ILE A 156 -19.01 -3.78 -2.38
CA ILE A 156 -19.57 -4.75 -3.32
C ILE A 156 -19.70 -6.14 -2.71
N ASN A 157 -20.61 -6.95 -3.23
CA ASN A 157 -20.78 -8.35 -2.82
C ASN A 157 -20.30 -9.36 -3.89
N ALA A 158 -20.22 -10.63 -3.50
CA ALA A 158 -19.74 -11.70 -4.37
C ALA A 158 -20.63 -11.91 -5.60
N GLN A 159 -21.96 -11.70 -5.49
CA GLN A 159 -22.84 -11.82 -6.66
C GLN A 159 -22.52 -10.74 -7.70
N GLU A 160 -22.24 -9.52 -7.26
CA GLU A 160 -21.85 -8.42 -8.15
C GLU A 160 -20.51 -8.69 -8.82
N VAL A 161 -19.50 -9.10 -8.06
CA VAL A 161 -18.19 -9.49 -8.61
C VAL A 161 -18.32 -10.63 -9.61
N SER A 162 -19.17 -11.63 -9.33
CA SER A 162 -19.33 -12.83 -10.16
C SER A 162 -19.87 -12.53 -11.57
N LYS A 163 -20.63 -11.43 -11.72
CA LYS A 163 -21.12 -10.98 -13.04
C LYS A 163 -19.98 -10.57 -13.97
N TYR A 164 -18.85 -10.16 -13.40
CA TYR A 164 -17.65 -9.76 -14.13
C TYR A 164 -16.62 -10.88 -14.15
N SER A 165 -16.43 -11.56 -13.02
CA SER A 165 -15.57 -12.72 -12.94
C SER A 165 -15.94 -13.62 -11.78
N HIS A 166 -16.41 -14.83 -12.10
CA HIS A 166 -16.65 -15.89 -11.13
C HIS A 166 -15.38 -16.22 -10.34
N TYR A 167 -14.23 -16.23 -11.00
CA TYR A 167 -12.97 -16.55 -10.35
C TYR A 167 -12.56 -15.50 -9.32
N LEU A 168 -12.78 -14.20 -9.60
CA LEU A 168 -12.52 -13.13 -8.64
C LEU A 168 -13.44 -13.23 -7.43
N ALA A 169 -14.71 -13.62 -7.65
CA ALA A 169 -15.70 -13.78 -6.60
C ALA A 169 -15.36 -14.90 -5.59
N ASP A 170 -14.67 -15.94 -6.06
CA ASP A 170 -14.28 -17.10 -5.23
C ASP A 170 -12.96 -16.89 -4.46
N LYS A 171 -12.31 -15.72 -4.58
CA LYS A 171 -11.01 -15.45 -3.92
C LYS A 171 -11.16 -14.67 -2.63
N MET A 172 -10.29 -15.00 -1.67
CA MET A 172 -10.14 -14.24 -0.43
C MET A 172 -9.54 -12.87 -0.77
N ALA A 173 -10.34 -11.82 -0.61
CA ALA A 173 -9.95 -10.43 -0.72
C ALA A 173 -10.30 -9.71 0.58
N LEU A 174 -9.58 -8.63 0.90
CA LEU A 174 -9.99 -7.75 2.00
C LEU A 174 -11.30 -7.05 1.60
N GLN A 175 -12.27 -7.02 2.51
CA GLN A 175 -13.60 -6.44 2.23
C GLN A 175 -13.88 -5.32 3.22
N THR A 176 -14.28 -4.15 2.72
CA THR A 176 -14.63 -3.00 3.58
C THR A 176 -15.93 -3.23 4.36
N SER A 177 -16.72 -4.24 3.98
CA SER A 177 -17.89 -4.69 4.73
C SER A 177 -17.55 -5.50 5.98
N LEU A 178 -16.33 -6.06 6.05
CA LEU A 178 -15.88 -6.91 7.16
C LEU A 178 -14.82 -6.23 8.03
N TYR A 179 -14.02 -5.35 7.44
CA TYR A 179 -12.90 -4.70 8.08
C TYR A 179 -12.99 -3.19 7.97
N SER A 180 -12.63 -2.50 9.05
CA SER A 180 -12.42 -1.05 9.04
C SER A 180 -11.18 -0.67 8.21
N VAL A 181 -11.12 0.59 7.76
CA VAL A 181 -9.96 1.13 7.04
C VAL A 181 -8.65 0.92 7.80
N LYS A 182 -8.67 1.08 9.13
CA LYS A 182 -7.51 0.84 10.00
C LYS A 182 -7.07 -0.61 10.02
N GLU A 183 -8.00 -1.56 10.07
CA GLU A 183 -7.68 -2.99 10.03
C GLU A 183 -7.12 -3.38 8.67
N ILE A 184 -7.72 -2.90 7.57
CA ILE A 184 -7.20 -3.09 6.21
C ILE A 184 -5.78 -2.53 6.08
N ALA A 185 -5.54 -1.32 6.59
CA ALA A 185 -4.21 -0.70 6.56
C ALA A 185 -3.16 -1.52 7.32
N ARG A 186 -3.53 -2.11 8.47
CA ARG A 186 -2.63 -2.99 9.24
C ARG A 186 -2.28 -4.27 8.48
N GLU A 187 -3.27 -4.94 7.90
CA GLU A 187 -3.06 -6.16 7.09
C GLU A 187 -2.13 -5.89 5.90
N LEU A 188 -2.31 -4.75 5.22
CA LEU A 188 -1.44 -4.34 4.11
C LEU A 188 -0.03 -3.98 4.59
N ALA A 189 0.09 -3.25 5.70
CA ALA A 189 1.38 -2.91 6.27
C ALA A 189 2.19 -4.16 6.63
N GLU A 190 1.54 -5.19 7.19
CA GLU A 190 2.19 -6.49 7.44
C GLU A 190 2.80 -7.09 6.17
N ILE A 191 2.07 -7.05 5.06
CA ILE A 191 2.54 -7.58 3.77
C ILE A 191 3.78 -6.81 3.31
N ALA A 192 3.75 -5.48 3.36
CA ALA A 192 4.90 -4.66 2.98
C ALA A 192 6.12 -4.92 3.87
N TYR A 193 5.92 -5.02 5.19
CA TYR A 193 7.02 -5.25 6.13
C TYR A 193 7.67 -6.63 6.00
N ARG A 194 6.95 -7.66 5.54
CA ARG A 194 7.53 -8.99 5.27
C ARG A 194 8.50 -8.98 4.09
N ARG A 195 8.37 -8.02 3.16
CA ARG A 195 9.22 -7.90 1.98
C ARG A 195 10.43 -6.98 2.17
N ARG A 196 10.43 -6.18 3.25
CA ARG A 196 11.54 -5.27 3.64
C ARG A 196 12.63 -5.97 4.46
#